data_AF-A0A352VRP1-F1
#
_entry.id   AF-A0A352VRP1-F1
#
_cell.length_a   1.000
_cell.length_b   1.000
_cell.length_c   1.000
_cell.angle_alpha   90.00
_cell.angle_beta   90.00
_cell.angle_gamma   90.00
#
_symmetry.space_group_name_H-M   'P 1'
#
loop_
_entity.id
_entity.type
_entity.pdbx_description
1 polymer ?
#
loop_
_entity_poly.entity_id
_entity_poly.type
_entity_poly.pdbx_seq_one_letter_code
_entity_poly.pdbx_strand_id
1 'polypeptide(L)'
;FDRVLVDAPCSGEGTLRRRGGKAPRQSSSFAGYVTAAQRALLQKAIRLVRPGGTILYVTCTFAPEENEAVVDEILKSQPVDLEPITLQVPHAPGLTSFAGARYDDRLEGAARIYPHHLDSGGLFLAKLRRLDDGSAAADESLRGGWTPVAANFPGESVDPSPLVETAREDLEQRFGVDRGELADVGWVQRGGRLWLHSLDEWPLDAWREGPWRDGAWRPISVGFRAVDFDSRDRPRPTNDLLRWLGDSVRERVFDLGRERMLRLALREPLDFQEEIRGPVALRFEGDVVGRGAATVDGLKSEIPKARSADLVRTLKASVSRSVELSDERRVGGGER
;
A
#
# COMPACT_ATOMS: atom_id res chain seq x y z
N PHE A 1 17.85 1.60 -3.97
CA PHE A 1 16.87 1.34 -2.89
C PHE A 1 17.58 0.88 -1.63
N ASP A 2 17.13 1.32 -0.45
CA ASP A 2 17.58 0.77 0.83
C ASP A 2 16.99 -0.61 1.11
N ARG A 3 15.73 -0.81 0.70
CA ARG A 3 14.93 -2.00 0.96
C ARG A 3 14.16 -2.37 -0.31
N VAL A 4 14.04 -3.66 -0.61
CA VAL A 4 13.24 -4.18 -1.73
C VAL A 4 12.36 -5.32 -1.22
N LEU A 5 11.07 -5.30 -1.55
CA LEU A 5 10.14 -6.41 -1.30
C LEU A 5 9.93 -7.17 -2.62
N VAL A 6 10.14 -8.48 -2.58
CA VAL A 6 9.82 -9.40 -3.67
C VAL A 6 8.69 -10.32 -3.19
N ASP A 7 7.46 -9.82 -3.30
CA ASP A 7 6.25 -10.66 -3.18
C ASP A 7 6.07 -11.38 -4.53
N ALA A 8 6.60 -12.60 -4.59
CA ALA A 8 6.79 -13.27 -5.87
C ALA A 8 5.52 -13.98 -6.34
N PRO A 9 5.23 -13.98 -7.66
CA PRO A 9 4.24 -14.89 -8.20
C PRO A 9 4.63 -16.33 -7.83
N CYS A 10 3.67 -17.09 -7.30
CA CYS A 10 3.87 -18.45 -6.82
C CYS A 10 2.64 -19.31 -7.12
N SER A 11 2.72 -20.59 -6.79
CA SER A 11 1.59 -21.52 -6.86
C SER A 11 0.36 -21.11 -6.03
N GLY A 12 0.55 -20.28 -5.00
CA GLY A 12 -0.53 -19.66 -4.22
C GLY A 12 -1.31 -20.64 -3.33
N GLU A 13 -0.65 -21.69 -2.83
CA GLU A 13 -1.26 -22.70 -1.95
C GLU A 13 -1.83 -22.12 -0.64
N GLY A 14 -1.25 -21.03 -0.13
CA GLY A 14 -1.78 -20.27 1.01
C GLY A 14 -3.13 -19.61 0.72
N THR A 15 -3.51 -19.45 -0.55
CA THR A 15 -4.82 -18.86 -0.92
C THR A 15 -5.95 -19.90 -0.99
N LEU A 16 -5.65 -21.19 -0.84
CA LEU A 16 -6.63 -22.27 -1.01
C LEU A 16 -7.81 -22.16 -0.05
N ARG A 17 -7.58 -21.72 1.20
CA ARG A 17 -8.66 -21.47 2.17
C ARG A 17 -9.71 -20.50 1.65
N ARG A 18 -9.29 -19.40 1.00
CA ARG A 18 -10.20 -18.42 0.37
C ARG A 18 -10.92 -18.99 -0.86
N ARG A 19 -10.34 -20.00 -1.51
CA ARG A 19 -10.86 -20.67 -2.72
C ARG A 19 -11.61 -21.97 -2.41
N GLY A 20 -12.04 -22.19 -1.16
CA GLY A 20 -12.79 -23.39 -0.76
C GLY A 20 -11.96 -24.67 -0.73
N GLY A 21 -10.65 -24.57 -0.53
CA GLY A 21 -9.73 -25.69 -0.33
C GLY A 21 -9.30 -26.45 -1.59
N LYS A 22 -9.78 -26.07 -2.78
CA LYS A 22 -9.48 -26.78 -4.03
C LYS A 22 -8.16 -26.31 -4.65
N ALA A 23 -7.14 -27.15 -4.58
CA ALA A 23 -5.87 -26.91 -5.26
C ALA A 23 -6.04 -27.01 -6.79
N PRO A 24 -5.65 -25.98 -7.57
CA PRO A 24 -5.56 -26.13 -9.01
C PRO A 24 -4.46 -27.14 -9.34
N ARG A 25 -4.70 -27.98 -10.35
CA ARG A 25 -3.69 -28.92 -10.82
C ARG A 25 -2.51 -28.13 -11.39
N GLN A 26 -1.33 -28.32 -10.82
CA GLN A 26 -0.11 -27.68 -11.30
C GLN A 26 0.65 -28.63 -12.21
N SER A 27 1.04 -28.15 -13.38
CA SER A 27 1.92 -28.91 -14.28
C SER A 27 3.37 -28.74 -13.85
N SER A 28 4.22 -29.73 -14.17
CA SER A 28 5.67 -29.61 -14.01
C SER A 28 6.23 -28.41 -14.78
N SER A 29 5.64 -28.09 -15.94
CA SER A 29 5.99 -26.89 -16.70
C SER A 29 5.70 -25.58 -15.95
N PHE A 30 4.61 -25.52 -15.18
CA PHE A 30 4.28 -24.37 -14.36
C PHE A 30 5.27 -24.22 -13.20
N ALA A 31 5.59 -25.32 -12.51
CA ALA A 31 6.57 -25.32 -11.42
C ALA A 31 7.96 -24.84 -11.89
N GLY A 32 8.42 -25.31 -13.04
CA GLY A 32 9.69 -24.87 -13.64
C GLY A 32 9.67 -23.39 -14.03
N TYR A 33 8.56 -22.92 -14.63
CA TYR A 33 8.39 -21.52 -15.00
C TYR A 33 8.39 -20.58 -13.79
N VAL A 34 7.63 -20.92 -12.74
CA VAL A 34 7.42 -20.03 -11.59
C VAL A 34 8.70 -19.88 -10.75
N THR A 35 9.43 -20.97 -10.52
CA THR A 35 10.72 -20.94 -9.82
C THR A 35 11.78 -20.16 -10.59
N ALA A 36 11.82 -20.30 -11.92
CA ALA A 36 12.72 -19.50 -12.77
C ALA A 36 12.37 -18.00 -12.70
N ALA A 37 11.09 -17.65 -12.70
CA ALA A 37 10.64 -16.26 -12.54
C ALA A 37 11.01 -15.68 -11.17
N GLN A 38 10.79 -16.46 -10.09
CA GLN A 38 11.16 -16.08 -8.71
C GLN A 38 12.66 -15.77 -8.59
N ARG A 39 13.53 -16.63 -9.14
CA ARG A 39 14.98 -16.40 -9.16
C ARG A 39 15.36 -15.15 -9.94
N ALA A 40 14.80 -14.96 -11.13
CA ALA A 40 15.06 -13.78 -11.95
C ALA A 40 14.65 -12.48 -11.24
N LEU A 41 13.51 -12.49 -10.53
CA LEU A 41 13.04 -11.37 -9.72
C LEU A 41 13.98 -11.09 -8.55
N LEU A 42 14.44 -12.12 -7.83
CA LEU A 42 15.41 -11.94 -6.74
C LEU A 42 16.75 -11.40 -7.23
N GLN A 43 17.30 -11.94 -8.32
CA GLN A 43 18.52 -11.42 -8.94
C GLN A 43 18.37 -9.94 -9.35
N LYS A 44 17.19 -9.55 -9.86
CA LYS A 44 16.90 -8.14 -10.15
C LYS A 44 16.82 -7.29 -8.88
N ALA A 45 16.17 -7.78 -7.83
CA ALA A 45 16.10 -7.10 -6.53
C ALA A 45 17.49 -6.87 -5.92
N ILE A 46 18.39 -7.86 -6.02
CA ILE A 46 19.78 -7.78 -5.56
C ILE A 46 20.54 -6.68 -6.31
N ARG A 47 20.34 -6.53 -7.62
CA ARG A 47 20.94 -5.44 -8.39
C ARG A 47 20.35 -4.06 -8.06
N LEU A 48 19.08 -3.98 -7.63
CA LEU A 48 18.38 -2.72 -7.32
C LEU A 48 18.67 -2.19 -5.91
N VAL A 49 18.87 -3.10 -4.95
CA VAL A 49 19.18 -2.74 -3.58
C VAL A 49 20.64 -2.31 -3.47
N ARG A 50 20.95 -1.27 -2.70
CA ARG A 50 22.35 -0.85 -2.46
C ARG A 50 23.09 -1.90 -1.62
N PRO A 51 24.44 -1.94 -1.65
CA PRO A 51 25.21 -2.74 -0.70
C PRO A 51 24.80 -2.41 0.75
N GLY A 52 24.68 -3.44 1.57
CA GLY A 52 24.16 -3.34 2.93
C GLY A 52 22.65 -3.10 3.02
N GLY A 53 21.91 -3.05 1.91
CA GLY A 53 20.43 -2.95 1.93
C GLY A 53 19.74 -4.31 2.10
N THR A 54 18.43 -4.29 2.33
CA THR A 54 17.65 -5.51 2.65
C THR A 54 16.71 -5.88 1.52
N ILE A 55 16.56 -7.18 1.28
CA ILE A 55 15.56 -7.75 0.39
C ILE A 55 14.68 -8.67 1.24
N LEU A 56 13.37 -8.53 1.14
CA LEU A 56 12.44 -9.49 1.71
C LEU A 56 11.81 -10.28 0.57
N TYR A 57 12.13 -11.56 0.49
CA TYR A 57 11.46 -12.51 -0.38
C TYR A 57 10.24 -13.06 0.32
N VAL A 58 9.08 -13.02 -0.33
CA VAL A 58 7.81 -13.53 0.20
C VAL A 58 7.10 -14.34 -0.86
N THR A 59 6.53 -15.46 -0.45
CA THR A 59 5.56 -16.21 -1.24
C THR A 59 4.33 -16.53 -0.39
N CYS A 60 3.20 -16.78 -1.06
CA CYS A 60 2.01 -17.34 -0.43
C CYS A 60 1.83 -18.83 -0.76
N THR A 61 2.93 -19.59 -0.81
CA THR A 61 2.94 -21.03 -1.05
C THR A 61 3.72 -21.82 0.01
N PHE A 62 3.43 -23.12 0.15
CA PHE A 62 4.13 -24.00 1.08
C PHE A 62 5.27 -24.77 0.41
N ALA A 63 5.22 -24.91 -0.92
CA ALA A 63 6.17 -25.64 -1.75
C ALA A 63 7.64 -25.24 -1.48
N PRO A 64 8.48 -26.14 -0.92
CA PRO A 64 9.90 -25.88 -0.69
C PRO A 64 10.68 -25.56 -1.97
N GLU A 65 10.21 -26.06 -3.11
CA GLU A 65 10.77 -25.78 -4.44
C GLU A 65 10.68 -24.30 -4.83
N GLU A 66 9.66 -23.59 -4.35
CA GLU A 66 9.46 -22.14 -4.58
C GLU A 66 10.01 -21.28 -3.43
N ASN A 67 10.35 -21.91 -2.31
CA ASN A 67 10.76 -21.25 -1.08
C ASN A 67 12.26 -21.46 -0.84
N GLU A 68 12.64 -22.49 -0.09
CA GLU A 68 14.02 -22.81 0.28
C GLU A 68 14.89 -23.06 -0.94
N ALA A 69 14.44 -23.82 -1.93
CA ALA A 69 15.26 -24.15 -3.09
C ALA A 69 15.64 -22.89 -3.89
N VAL A 70 14.71 -21.94 -4.02
CA VAL A 70 14.97 -20.64 -4.67
C VAL A 70 15.98 -19.83 -3.87
N VAL A 71 15.80 -19.73 -2.55
CA VAL A 71 16.70 -18.94 -1.70
C VAL A 71 18.08 -19.58 -1.59
N ASP A 72 18.17 -20.91 -1.50
CA ASP A 72 19.40 -21.69 -1.50
C ASP A 72 20.23 -21.43 -2.77
N GLU A 73 19.60 -21.45 -3.95
CA GLU A 73 20.28 -21.13 -5.20
C GLU A 73 20.78 -19.68 -5.23
N ILE A 74 20.01 -18.74 -4.68
CA ILE A 74 20.39 -17.33 -4.58
C ILE A 74 21.58 -17.15 -3.61
N LEU A 75 21.56 -17.78 -2.44
CA LEU A 75 22.66 -17.73 -1.47
C LEU A 75 23.98 -18.28 -2.04
N LYS A 76 23.90 -19.25 -2.97
CA LYS A 76 25.06 -19.84 -3.64
C LYS A 76 25.60 -19.00 -4.80
N SER A 77 24.77 -18.18 -5.43
CA SER A 77 25.08 -17.53 -6.71
C SER A 77 25.14 -16.01 -6.66
N GLN A 78 24.78 -15.38 -5.54
CA GLN A 78 24.67 -13.94 -5.40
C GLN A 78 25.36 -13.43 -4.13
N PRO A 79 25.83 -12.17 -4.11
CA PRO A 79 26.50 -11.56 -2.95
C PRO A 79 25.49 -11.15 -1.89
N VAL A 80 24.84 -12.13 -1.28
CA VAL A 80 23.83 -11.92 -0.23
C VAL A 80 24.06 -12.89 0.92
N ASP A 81 23.60 -12.49 2.11
CA ASP A 81 23.50 -13.37 3.26
C ASP A 81 22.08 -13.38 3.81
N LEU A 82 21.69 -14.46 4.50
CA LEU A 82 20.38 -14.58 5.12
C LEU A 82 20.44 -14.01 6.53
N GLU A 83 19.58 -13.03 6.81
CA GLU A 83 19.39 -12.50 8.15
C GLU A 83 18.16 -13.16 8.80
N PRO A 84 18.30 -13.77 9.99
CA PRO A 84 17.18 -14.42 10.67
C PRO A 84 15.98 -13.48 10.87
N ILE A 85 14.79 -14.05 10.72
CA ILE A 85 13.51 -13.39 10.99
C ILE A 85 12.95 -13.92 12.30
N THR A 86 12.57 -13.02 13.19
CA THR A 86 11.78 -13.35 14.38
C THR A 86 10.47 -12.58 14.32
N LEU A 87 9.36 -13.29 14.14
CA LEU A 87 8.03 -12.70 14.13
C LEU A 87 7.40 -12.76 15.53
N GLN A 88 6.61 -11.74 15.87
CA GLN A 88 5.80 -11.71 17.09
C GLN A 88 4.50 -12.54 16.98
N VAL A 89 4.48 -13.51 16.08
CA VAL A 89 3.35 -14.41 15.83
C VAL A 89 3.88 -15.83 15.64
N PRO A 90 3.09 -16.88 15.98
CA PRO A 90 3.46 -18.27 15.69
C PRO A 90 3.94 -18.50 14.26
N HIS A 91 5.16 -19.02 14.13
CA HIS A 91 5.81 -19.38 12.87
C HIS A 91 6.78 -20.56 13.10
N ALA A 92 7.07 -21.28 12.02
CA ALA A 92 8.10 -22.31 11.98
C ALA A 92 9.36 -21.74 11.30
N PRO A 93 10.55 -22.29 11.57
CA PRO A 93 11.75 -21.98 10.81
C PRO A 93 11.61 -22.42 9.35
N GLY A 94 12.46 -21.89 8.47
CA GLY A 94 12.64 -22.45 7.13
C GLY A 94 13.22 -23.85 7.18
N LEU A 95 13.05 -24.61 6.10
CA LEU A 95 13.55 -25.97 6.01
C LEU A 95 15.05 -25.96 5.62
N THR A 96 15.83 -26.86 6.21
CA THR A 96 17.20 -27.13 5.76
C THR A 96 17.29 -28.40 4.90
N SER A 97 16.20 -29.15 4.78
CA SER A 97 16.07 -30.28 3.86
C SER A 97 14.61 -30.57 3.53
N PHE A 98 14.37 -31.10 2.33
CA PHE A 98 13.06 -31.57 1.89
C PHE A 98 13.20 -32.61 0.77
N ALA A 99 12.42 -33.69 0.82
CA ALA A 99 12.38 -34.74 -0.21
C ALA A 99 13.76 -35.25 -0.69
N GLY A 100 14.73 -35.36 0.22
CA GLY A 100 16.10 -35.81 -0.08
C GLY A 100 17.05 -34.72 -0.58
N ALA A 101 16.55 -33.51 -0.89
CA ALA A 101 17.39 -32.34 -1.12
C ALA A 101 17.83 -31.73 0.23
N ARG A 102 19.09 -31.29 0.30
CA ARG A 102 19.63 -30.50 1.41
C ARG A 102 19.86 -29.07 0.94
N TYR A 103 19.44 -28.13 1.76
CA TYR A 103 19.60 -26.69 1.54
C TYR A 103 20.66 -26.13 2.50
N ASP A 104 21.07 -24.89 2.26
CA ASP A 104 21.95 -24.13 3.15
C ASP A 104 21.38 -24.06 4.59
N ASP A 105 22.20 -24.38 5.60
CA ASP A 105 21.75 -24.44 7.00
C ASP A 105 21.23 -23.07 7.49
N ARG A 106 21.67 -21.95 6.87
CA ARG A 106 21.16 -20.60 7.19
C ARG A 106 19.64 -20.47 6.95
N LEU A 107 19.02 -21.30 6.12
CA LEU A 107 17.58 -21.27 5.87
C LEU A 107 16.72 -21.52 7.08
N GLU A 108 17.26 -22.10 8.17
CA GLU A 108 16.58 -22.15 9.45
C GLU A 108 16.17 -20.74 9.95
N GLY A 109 16.91 -19.70 9.56
CA GLY A 109 16.58 -18.30 9.86
C GLY A 109 15.43 -17.70 9.04
N ALA A 110 14.91 -18.40 8.03
CA ALA A 110 13.70 -17.99 7.32
C ALA A 110 12.45 -18.30 8.17
N ALA A 111 11.30 -17.73 7.79
CA ALA A 111 10.04 -17.92 8.53
C ALA A 111 8.96 -18.54 7.65
N ARG A 112 8.27 -19.55 8.21
CA ARG A 112 7.10 -20.21 7.63
C ARG A 112 5.88 -19.98 8.50
N ILE A 113 4.84 -19.39 7.93
CA ILE A 113 3.51 -19.27 8.53
C ILE A 113 2.61 -20.30 7.86
N TYR A 114 2.16 -21.28 8.65
CA TYR A 114 1.18 -22.26 8.20
C TYR A 114 -0.23 -21.85 8.62
N PRO A 115 -1.27 -22.34 7.91
CA PRO A 115 -2.65 -21.97 8.20
C PRO A 115 -3.08 -22.24 9.65
N HIS A 116 -2.60 -23.35 10.24
CA HIS A 116 -2.94 -23.75 11.62
C HIS A 116 -2.25 -22.89 12.69
N HIS A 117 -1.27 -22.05 12.34
CA HIS A 117 -0.61 -21.16 13.29
C HIS A 117 -1.50 -19.98 13.70
N LEU A 118 -2.25 -19.41 12.75
CA LEU A 118 -2.95 -18.12 12.92
C LEU A 118 -4.38 -18.10 12.40
N ASP A 119 -4.94 -19.27 12.10
CA ASP A 119 -6.17 -19.42 11.30
C ASP A 119 -6.14 -18.56 10.02
N SER A 120 -5.00 -18.57 9.33
CA SER A 120 -4.73 -17.72 8.18
C SER A 120 -4.57 -18.57 6.90
N GLY A 121 -4.15 -17.95 5.80
CA GLY A 121 -3.75 -18.68 4.58
C GLY A 121 -2.42 -19.39 4.77
N GLY A 122 -1.33 -18.64 4.63
CA GLY A 122 0.03 -19.10 4.84
C GLY A 122 1.04 -18.29 4.03
N LEU A 123 2.27 -18.19 4.53
CA LEU A 123 3.34 -17.39 3.93
C LEU A 123 4.72 -18.03 4.19
N PHE A 124 5.65 -17.78 3.29
CA PHE A 124 7.09 -17.98 3.51
C PHE A 124 7.79 -16.62 3.42
N LEU A 125 8.77 -16.37 4.29
CA LEU A 125 9.57 -15.15 4.30
C LEU A 125 11.06 -15.48 4.44
N ALA A 126 11.89 -14.90 3.56
CA ALA A 126 13.34 -14.92 3.69
C ALA A 126 13.90 -13.49 3.57
N LYS A 127 14.63 -13.05 4.58
CA LYS A 127 15.23 -11.71 4.64
C LYS A 127 16.70 -11.82 4.27
N LEU A 128 17.08 -11.20 3.17
CA LEU A 128 18.43 -11.22 2.63
C LEU A 128 19.08 -9.85 2.81
N ARG A 129 20.34 -9.83 3.22
CA ARG A 129 21.20 -8.64 3.25
C ARG A 129 22.11 -8.68 2.02
N ARG A 130 22.11 -7.63 1.20
CA ARG A 130 23.11 -7.50 0.13
C ARG A 130 24.48 -7.24 0.76
N LEU A 131 25.45 -8.08 0.46
CA LEU A 131 26.84 -7.93 0.85
C LEU A 131 27.53 -6.87 -0.03
N ASP A 132 28.58 -6.26 0.50
CA ASP A 132 29.47 -5.42 -0.29
C ASP A 132 30.52 -6.30 -0.96
N ASP A 133 30.38 -6.50 -2.26
CA ASP A 133 31.29 -7.30 -3.09
C ASP A 133 32.28 -6.43 -3.88
N GLY A 134 32.39 -5.14 -3.54
CA GLY A 134 33.23 -4.19 -4.25
C GLY A 134 32.70 -3.78 -5.63
N SER A 135 31.52 -4.28 -6.04
CA SER A 135 30.81 -3.75 -7.20
C SER A 135 30.18 -2.40 -6.81
N ALA A 136 30.66 -1.32 -7.42
CA ALA A 136 30.21 0.03 -7.10
C ALA A 136 28.68 0.17 -7.32
N ALA A 137 27.97 0.48 -6.23
CA ALA A 137 26.54 0.82 -6.19
C ALA A 137 25.54 -0.25 -6.65
N ALA A 138 24.24 0.04 -6.50
CA ALA A 138 23.19 -0.66 -7.26
C ALA A 138 23.44 -0.37 -8.75
N ASP A 139 23.26 -1.36 -9.62
CA ASP A 139 23.54 -1.28 -11.06
C ASP A 139 23.06 0.07 -11.64
N GLU A 140 23.99 0.99 -11.92
CA GLU A 140 23.68 2.37 -12.35
C GLU A 140 22.92 2.37 -13.68
N SER A 141 23.04 1.32 -14.49
CA SER A 141 22.21 1.15 -15.70
C SER A 141 20.72 1.06 -15.37
N LEU A 142 20.35 0.65 -14.15
CA LEU A 142 18.98 0.64 -13.65
C LEU A 142 18.53 2.01 -13.11
N ARG A 143 19.48 2.90 -12.82
CA ARG A 143 19.24 4.31 -12.49
C ARG A 143 19.29 5.23 -13.73
N GLY A 144 19.52 4.69 -14.92
CA GLY A 144 19.45 5.46 -16.15
C GLY A 144 18.11 6.21 -16.25
N GLY A 145 18.20 7.53 -16.40
CA GLY A 145 17.07 8.43 -16.62
C GLY A 145 16.33 8.93 -15.37
N TRP A 146 16.84 8.63 -14.16
CA TRP A 146 16.37 9.26 -12.91
C TRP A 146 16.90 10.70 -12.81
N THR A 147 16.01 11.67 -12.63
CA THR A 147 16.31 13.09 -12.49
C THR A 147 15.49 13.70 -11.35
N PRO A 148 15.88 14.86 -10.79
CA PRO A 148 15.09 15.55 -9.78
C PRO A 148 13.63 15.74 -10.22
N VAL A 149 12.68 15.55 -9.31
CA VAL A 149 11.26 15.68 -9.65
C VAL A 149 10.96 17.12 -10.10
N ALA A 150 10.55 17.27 -11.36
CA ALA A 150 10.12 18.55 -11.89
C ALA A 150 8.82 19.03 -11.22
N ALA A 151 8.68 20.34 -11.02
CA ALA A 151 7.45 20.95 -10.50
C ALA A 151 6.25 20.72 -11.44
N ASN A 152 6.51 20.48 -12.71
CA ASN A 152 5.51 20.22 -13.74
C ASN A 152 5.63 18.80 -14.29
N PHE A 153 4.50 18.12 -14.42
CA PHE A 153 4.45 16.89 -15.17
C PHE A 153 4.77 17.18 -16.65
N PRO A 154 5.51 16.30 -17.36
CA PRO A 154 5.80 16.51 -18.77
C PRO A 154 4.55 16.85 -19.61
N GLY A 155 4.64 17.93 -20.39
CA GLY A 155 3.54 18.48 -21.19
C GLY A 155 2.82 19.68 -20.54
N GLU A 156 3.07 19.97 -19.26
CA GLU A 156 2.63 21.19 -18.57
C GLU A 156 3.71 22.28 -18.69
N SER A 157 3.31 23.53 -18.92
CA SER A 157 4.24 24.66 -19.12
C SER A 157 4.06 25.82 -18.13
N VAL A 158 3.04 25.77 -17.28
CA VAL A 158 2.71 26.83 -16.32
C VAL A 158 3.41 26.57 -15.00
N ASP A 159 3.99 27.59 -14.38
CA ASP A 159 4.56 27.47 -13.04
C ASP A 159 3.47 27.16 -11.99
N PRO A 160 3.57 26.04 -11.25
CA PRO A 160 2.55 25.65 -10.27
C PRO A 160 2.66 26.41 -8.95
N SER A 161 3.73 27.17 -8.71
CA SER A 161 4.00 27.81 -7.42
C SER A 161 2.83 28.65 -6.87
N PRO A 162 2.12 29.46 -7.69
CA PRO A 162 0.95 30.20 -7.22
C PRO A 162 -0.21 29.28 -6.78
N LEU A 163 -0.42 28.17 -7.50
CA LEU A 163 -1.46 27.19 -7.16
C LEU A 163 -1.10 26.45 -5.86
N VAL A 164 0.19 26.13 -5.67
CA VAL A 164 0.70 25.49 -4.46
C VAL A 164 0.50 26.38 -3.24
N GLU A 165 0.86 27.66 -3.32
CA GLU A 165 0.63 28.59 -2.21
C GLU A 165 -0.85 28.81 -1.93
N THR A 166 -1.68 28.95 -2.97
CA THR A 166 -3.14 29.02 -2.81
C THR A 166 -3.69 27.78 -2.09
N ALA A 167 -3.20 26.59 -2.44
CA ALA A 167 -3.60 25.34 -1.78
C ALA A 167 -3.11 25.26 -0.32
N ARG A 168 -1.90 25.73 -0.02
CA ARG A 168 -1.36 25.77 1.36
C ARG A 168 -2.13 26.73 2.24
N GLU A 169 -2.36 27.95 1.77
CA GLU A 169 -3.18 28.96 2.46
C GLU A 169 -4.59 28.44 2.73
N ASP A 170 -5.17 27.74 1.76
CA ASP A 170 -6.50 27.15 1.91
C ASP A 170 -6.56 26.05 2.97
N LEU A 171 -5.57 25.16 3.02
CA LEU A 171 -5.46 24.12 4.06
C LEU A 171 -5.25 24.74 5.45
N GLU A 172 -4.41 25.76 5.54
CA GLU A 172 -4.18 26.51 6.78
C GLU A 172 -5.44 27.23 7.26
N GLN A 173 -6.05 28.05 6.41
CA GLN A 173 -7.15 28.92 6.80
C GLN A 173 -8.50 28.19 6.93
N ARG A 174 -8.81 27.24 6.04
CA ARG A 174 -10.11 26.56 6.07
C ARG A 174 -10.10 25.26 6.84
N PHE A 175 -8.98 24.53 6.83
CA PHE A 175 -8.88 23.20 7.44
C PHE A 175 -8.00 23.19 8.69
N GLY A 176 -7.40 24.31 9.07
CA GLY A 176 -6.61 24.44 10.30
C GLY A 176 -5.32 23.60 10.28
N VAL A 177 -4.80 23.28 9.10
CA VAL A 177 -3.61 22.46 8.92
C VAL A 177 -2.36 23.34 9.07
N ASP A 178 -1.45 23.00 9.98
CA ASP A 178 -0.21 23.76 10.12
C ASP A 178 0.67 23.58 8.88
N ARG A 179 1.31 24.66 8.42
CA ARG A 179 2.21 24.61 7.25
C ARG A 179 3.36 23.61 7.40
N GLY A 180 3.80 23.36 8.64
CA GLY A 180 4.86 22.40 8.94
C GLY A 180 4.53 20.97 8.51
N GLU A 181 3.25 20.60 8.50
CA GLU A 181 2.77 19.26 8.08
C GLU A 181 3.04 18.97 6.60
N LEU A 182 3.30 20.02 5.81
CA LEU A 182 3.52 19.97 4.37
C LEU A 182 4.95 20.40 3.98
N ALA A 183 5.87 20.45 4.94
CA ALA A 183 7.25 20.90 4.71
C ALA A 183 8.08 19.85 3.94
N ASP A 184 7.88 18.57 4.26
CA ASP A 184 8.69 17.45 3.73
C ASP A 184 8.07 16.78 2.49
N VAL A 185 7.08 17.43 1.86
CA VAL A 185 6.41 16.92 0.66
C VAL A 185 6.62 17.86 -0.53
N GLY A 186 6.95 17.27 -1.67
CA GLY A 186 7.03 17.94 -2.95
C GLY A 186 5.67 18.06 -3.62
N TRP A 187 5.51 19.10 -4.43
CA TRP A 187 4.29 19.41 -5.18
C TRP A 187 4.55 19.32 -6.68
N VAL A 188 3.65 18.66 -7.40
CA VAL A 188 3.70 18.60 -8.87
C VAL A 188 2.33 18.87 -9.48
N GLN A 189 2.29 19.66 -10.56
CA GLN A 189 1.07 19.90 -11.32
C GLN A 189 0.91 18.89 -12.45
N ARG A 190 -0.32 18.35 -12.60
CA ARG A 190 -0.71 17.47 -13.71
C ARG A 190 -2.21 17.58 -14.01
N GLY A 191 -2.55 18.01 -15.22
CA GLY A 191 -3.93 18.14 -15.69
C GLY A 191 -4.74 19.16 -14.89
N GLY A 192 -4.12 20.32 -14.58
CA GLY A 192 -4.74 21.40 -13.80
C GLY A 192 -4.98 21.06 -12.31
N ARG A 193 -4.29 20.03 -11.79
CA ARG A 193 -4.43 19.56 -10.40
C ARG A 193 -3.07 19.48 -9.75
N LEU A 194 -3.06 19.57 -8.42
CA LEU A 194 -1.86 19.39 -7.62
C LEU A 194 -1.78 17.99 -7.04
N TRP A 195 -0.57 17.43 -7.07
CA TRP A 195 -0.21 16.13 -6.53
C TRP A 195 0.90 16.31 -5.50
N LEU A 196 0.89 15.47 -4.46
CA LEU A 196 1.92 15.42 -3.43
C LEU A 196 2.80 14.18 -3.59
N HIS A 197 4.12 14.33 -3.47
CA HIS A 197 5.09 13.23 -3.45
C HIS A 197 6.15 13.44 -2.36
N SER A 198 6.87 12.37 -2.03
CA SER A 198 8.02 12.40 -1.09
C SER A 198 9.33 11.98 -1.78
N LEU A 199 9.33 11.91 -3.11
CA LEU A 199 10.48 11.48 -3.89
C LEU A 199 11.36 12.68 -4.27
N ASP A 200 12.68 12.51 -4.13
CA ASP A 200 13.66 13.49 -4.60
C ASP A 200 13.88 13.39 -6.12
N GLU A 201 13.83 12.17 -6.67
CA GLU A 201 14.11 11.86 -8.06
C GLU A 201 13.04 10.92 -8.68
N TRP A 202 12.89 10.98 -10.00
CA TRP A 202 12.00 10.13 -10.80
C TRP A 202 12.66 9.77 -12.13
N PRO A 203 12.48 8.55 -12.68
CA PRO A 203 12.88 8.18 -14.04
C PRO A 203 12.14 8.95 -15.18
N LEU A 204 12.22 10.28 -15.24
CA LEU A 204 11.56 11.11 -16.26
C LEU A 204 12.21 10.97 -17.64
N ASP A 205 13.53 10.93 -17.74
CA ASP A 205 14.24 10.79 -19.02
C ASP A 205 14.14 9.38 -19.61
N ALA A 206 13.77 8.41 -18.76
CA ALA A 206 13.43 7.06 -19.19
C ALA A 206 11.95 6.93 -19.58
N TRP A 207 11.17 8.01 -19.56
CA TRP A 207 9.78 8.00 -19.97
C TRP A 207 9.67 7.94 -21.49
N ARG A 208 9.10 6.84 -22.00
CA ARG A 208 8.73 6.72 -23.41
C ARG A 208 7.29 6.25 -23.53
N GLU A 209 6.51 6.92 -24.38
CA GLU A 209 5.20 6.43 -24.79
C GLU A 209 5.40 5.24 -25.76
N GLY A 210 4.85 4.07 -25.42
CA GLY A 210 4.97 2.86 -26.25
C GLY A 210 4.77 1.56 -25.47
N PRO A 211 4.73 0.40 -26.15
CA PRO A 211 4.78 -0.91 -25.49
C PRO A 211 6.09 -1.04 -24.69
N TRP A 212 6.08 -1.81 -23.58
CA TRP A 212 7.27 -2.06 -22.77
C TRP A 212 8.36 -2.73 -23.64
N ARG A 213 9.27 -1.92 -24.17
CA ARG A 213 10.44 -2.29 -24.95
C ARG A 213 11.58 -1.41 -24.46
N ASP A 214 12.78 -1.99 -24.39
CA ASP A 214 14.04 -1.26 -24.17
C ASP A 214 14.21 -0.54 -22.83
N GLY A 215 13.54 -1.00 -21.76
CA GLY A 215 13.79 -0.51 -20.40
C GLY A 215 13.16 0.84 -20.04
N ALA A 216 12.26 1.36 -20.87
CA ALA A 216 11.53 2.59 -20.59
C ALA A 216 10.56 2.44 -19.41
N TRP A 217 10.53 3.45 -18.54
CA TRP A 217 9.56 3.55 -17.46
C TRP A 217 8.25 4.13 -17.99
N ARG A 218 7.11 3.55 -17.61
CA ARG A 218 5.78 4.12 -17.82
C ARG A 218 5.10 4.31 -16.46
N PRO A 219 5.44 5.38 -15.72
CA PRO A 219 4.84 5.60 -14.42
C PRO A 219 3.33 5.85 -14.57
N ILE A 220 2.52 5.08 -13.86
CA ILE A 220 1.05 5.23 -13.87
C ILE A 220 0.66 6.40 -12.95
N SER A 221 1.31 6.49 -11.80
CA SER A 221 1.11 7.53 -10.78
C SER A 221 2.41 7.74 -10.02
N VAL A 222 2.66 8.99 -9.60
CA VAL A 222 3.64 9.29 -8.55
C VAL A 222 3.04 10.29 -7.62
N GLY A 223 3.26 10.02 -6.35
CA GLY A 223 2.47 10.66 -5.33
C GLY A 223 1.00 10.29 -5.44
N PHE A 224 0.17 11.13 -4.84
CA PHE A 224 -1.27 11.07 -4.97
C PHE A 224 -1.84 12.45 -5.26
N ARG A 225 -2.99 12.47 -5.90
CA ARG A 225 -3.70 13.71 -6.22
C ARG A 225 -4.17 14.37 -4.93
N ALA A 226 -3.66 15.55 -4.64
CA ALA A 226 -3.85 16.21 -3.36
C ALA A 226 -4.96 17.27 -3.41
N VAL A 227 -4.96 18.11 -4.44
CA VAL A 227 -5.90 19.23 -4.55
C VAL A 227 -6.43 19.34 -5.99
N ASP A 228 -7.76 19.34 -6.11
CA ASP A 228 -8.47 19.77 -7.31
C ASP A 228 -8.86 21.25 -7.16
N PHE A 229 -9.22 21.93 -8.24
CA PHE A 229 -9.76 23.29 -8.21
C PHE A 229 -11.20 23.30 -8.76
N ASP A 230 -12.07 24.12 -8.17
CA ASP A 230 -13.42 24.31 -8.70
C ASP A 230 -13.43 25.28 -9.90
N SER A 231 -14.61 25.51 -10.50
CA SER A 231 -14.76 26.40 -11.64
C SER A 231 -14.50 27.88 -11.34
N ARG A 232 -14.19 28.23 -10.09
CA ARG A 232 -13.81 29.57 -9.63
C ARG A 232 -12.39 29.56 -9.06
N ASP A 233 -11.58 28.57 -9.44
CA ASP A 233 -10.20 28.36 -9.03
C ASP A 233 -10.00 28.22 -7.51
N ARG A 234 -11.06 27.83 -6.78
CA ARG A 234 -10.93 27.58 -5.34
C ARG A 234 -10.40 26.17 -5.08
N PRO A 235 -9.44 26.00 -4.16
CA PRO A 235 -8.94 24.68 -3.81
C PRO A 235 -10.03 23.75 -3.28
N ARG A 236 -9.90 22.48 -3.64
CA ARG A 236 -10.71 21.36 -3.16
C ARG A 236 -9.77 20.22 -2.79
N PRO A 237 -9.37 20.12 -1.51
CA PRO A 237 -8.61 18.98 -1.01
C PRO A 237 -9.31 17.67 -1.38
N THR A 238 -8.56 16.67 -1.83
CA THR A 238 -9.12 15.37 -2.20
C THR A 238 -9.43 14.52 -0.98
N ASN A 239 -10.12 13.39 -1.20
CA ASN A 239 -10.29 12.38 -0.14
C ASN A 239 -8.93 11.86 0.36
N ASP A 240 -7.99 11.63 -0.55
CA ASP A 240 -6.69 11.04 -0.20
C ASP A 240 -5.87 12.03 0.63
N LEU A 241 -5.90 13.33 0.30
CA LEU A 241 -5.21 14.37 1.09
C LEU A 241 -5.80 14.50 2.50
N LEU A 242 -7.12 14.64 2.64
CA LEU A 242 -7.73 14.82 3.96
C LEU A 242 -7.51 13.59 4.86
N ARG A 243 -7.53 12.39 4.29
CA ARG A 243 -7.23 11.15 5.03
C ARG A 243 -5.76 11.04 5.41
N TRP A 244 -4.85 11.50 4.54
CA TRP A 244 -3.42 11.50 4.81
C TRP A 244 -3.05 12.52 5.91
N LEU A 245 -3.67 13.70 5.89
CA LEU A 245 -3.52 14.71 6.94
C LEU A 245 -4.12 14.26 8.27
N GLY A 246 -5.22 13.49 8.26
CA GLY A 246 -5.79 12.91 9.48
C GLY A 246 -6.08 13.95 10.56
N ASP A 247 -5.49 13.77 11.74
CA ASP A 247 -5.65 14.66 12.91
C ASP A 247 -5.07 16.06 12.72
N SER A 248 -4.22 16.26 11.71
CA SER A 248 -3.72 17.59 11.35
C SER A 248 -4.82 18.48 10.78
N VAL A 249 -5.98 17.91 10.38
CA VAL A 249 -7.18 18.66 10.00
C VAL A 249 -7.98 19.03 11.25
N ARG A 250 -7.85 20.28 11.70
CA ARG A 250 -8.49 20.80 12.92
C ARG A 250 -9.82 21.52 12.67
N GLU A 251 -9.99 22.09 11.48
CA GLU A 251 -11.18 22.85 11.10
C GLU A 251 -11.95 22.14 9.99
N ARG A 252 -13.25 22.44 9.87
CA ARG A 252 -14.16 21.82 8.88
C ARG A 252 -14.15 20.28 8.93
N VAL A 253 -13.94 19.72 10.12
CA VAL A 253 -14.01 18.28 10.39
C VAL A 253 -15.29 17.95 11.15
N PHE A 254 -16.02 16.94 10.68
CA PHE A 254 -17.29 16.52 11.26
C PHE A 254 -17.19 15.14 11.86
N ASP A 255 -17.31 15.07 13.18
CA ASP A 255 -17.44 13.82 13.91
C ASP A 255 -18.81 13.20 13.69
N LEU A 256 -18.79 12.00 13.12
CA LEU A 256 -19.98 11.28 12.77
C LEU A 256 -20.10 10.04 13.63
N GLY A 257 -21.27 9.88 14.26
CA GLY A 257 -21.68 8.61 14.82
C GLY A 257 -21.93 7.58 13.71
N ARG A 258 -21.96 6.30 14.09
CA ARG A 258 -22.15 5.15 13.19
C ARG A 258 -23.31 5.29 12.22
N GLU A 259 -24.49 5.69 12.71
CA GLU A 259 -25.69 5.81 11.89
C GLU A 259 -25.53 6.88 10.80
N ARG A 260 -25.05 8.08 11.19
CA ARG A 260 -24.81 9.19 10.27
C ARG A 260 -23.75 8.82 9.22
N MET A 261 -22.69 8.13 9.64
CA MET A 261 -21.66 7.64 8.72
C MET A 261 -22.20 6.60 7.75
N LEU A 262 -23.04 5.66 8.22
CA LEU A 262 -23.67 4.66 7.35
C LEU A 262 -24.56 5.31 6.29
N ARG A 263 -25.39 6.28 6.68
CA ARG A 263 -26.24 7.05 5.74
C ARG A 263 -25.40 7.77 4.68
N LEU A 264 -24.35 8.47 5.09
CA LEU A 264 -23.42 9.11 4.15
C LEU A 264 -22.72 8.10 3.24
N ALA A 265 -22.30 6.94 3.75
CA ALA A 265 -21.70 5.88 2.95
C ALA A 265 -22.69 5.30 1.92
N LEU A 266 -23.99 5.27 2.25
CA LEU A 266 -25.09 4.91 1.35
C LEU A 266 -25.52 6.04 0.40
N ARG A 267 -24.85 7.21 0.45
CA ARG A 267 -25.17 8.42 -0.34
C ARG A 267 -26.47 9.11 0.03
N GLU A 268 -26.96 8.85 1.23
CA GLU A 268 -28.06 9.61 1.80
C GLU A 268 -27.52 10.91 2.39
N PRO A 269 -27.99 12.09 1.93
CA PRO A 269 -27.62 13.35 2.55
C PRO A 269 -28.06 13.39 4.02
N LEU A 270 -27.28 14.10 4.84
CA LEU A 270 -27.66 14.42 6.20
C LEU A 270 -28.11 15.87 6.27
N ASP A 271 -29.12 16.15 7.09
CA ASP A 271 -29.45 17.51 7.47
C ASP A 271 -28.23 18.17 8.10
N PHE A 272 -27.91 19.37 7.63
CA PHE A 272 -26.70 20.08 8.00
C PHE A 272 -27.00 21.57 8.07
N GLN A 273 -27.10 22.07 9.31
CA GLN A 273 -27.56 23.43 9.60
C GLN A 273 -26.44 24.45 9.81
N GLU A 274 -25.19 24.05 9.59
CA GLU A 274 -24.08 24.98 9.74
C GLU A 274 -24.00 25.94 8.56
N GLU A 275 -23.39 27.11 8.78
CA GLU A 275 -23.17 28.09 7.71
C GLU A 275 -22.02 27.69 6.76
N ILE A 276 -21.24 26.67 7.13
CA ILE A 276 -20.11 26.18 6.35
C ILE A 276 -20.59 25.59 5.03
N ARG A 277 -19.94 25.98 3.93
CA ARG A 277 -20.20 25.46 2.59
C ARG A 277 -18.91 24.96 1.94
N GLY A 278 -19.05 23.97 1.06
CA GLY A 278 -17.96 23.40 0.29
C GLY A 278 -17.36 22.13 0.92
N PRO A 279 -16.09 21.81 0.62
CA PRO A 279 -15.46 20.59 1.09
C PRO A 279 -15.27 20.60 2.61
N VAL A 280 -15.48 19.44 3.22
CA VAL A 280 -15.32 19.17 4.65
C VAL A 280 -14.70 17.79 4.87
N ALA A 281 -13.99 17.60 5.98
CA ALA A 281 -13.49 16.29 6.40
C ALA A 281 -14.57 15.53 7.20
N LEU A 282 -14.68 14.23 6.97
CA LEU A 282 -15.60 13.35 7.67
C LEU A 282 -14.78 12.44 8.60
N ARG A 283 -14.99 12.58 9.92
CA ARG A 283 -14.30 11.79 10.94
C ARG A 283 -15.23 10.75 11.54
N PHE A 284 -14.75 9.52 11.69
CA PHE A 284 -15.48 8.42 12.28
C PHE A 284 -14.53 7.59 13.13
N GLU A 285 -14.92 7.35 14.39
CA GLU A 285 -14.10 6.60 15.37
C GLU A 285 -12.67 7.18 15.53
N GLY A 286 -12.54 8.51 15.43
CA GLY A 286 -11.26 9.22 15.55
C GLY A 286 -10.53 9.42 14.23
N ASP A 287 -10.83 8.65 13.18
CA ASP A 287 -10.13 8.72 11.90
C ASP A 287 -10.86 9.59 10.88
N VAL A 288 -10.14 10.46 10.17
CA VAL A 288 -10.66 11.07 8.94
C VAL A 288 -10.80 9.96 7.88
N VAL A 289 -12.04 9.59 7.55
CA VAL A 289 -12.34 8.49 6.61
C VAL A 289 -12.59 8.96 5.18
N GLY A 290 -12.76 10.27 5.00
CA GLY A 290 -12.87 10.88 3.68
C GLY A 290 -13.49 12.27 3.71
N ARG A 291 -14.02 12.68 2.56
CA ARG A 291 -14.51 14.03 2.29
C ARG A 291 -16.02 14.06 2.12
N GLY A 292 -16.64 15.11 2.65
CA GLY A 292 -18.01 15.49 2.35
C GLY A 292 -18.08 16.84 1.61
N ALA A 293 -19.28 17.15 1.13
CA ALA A 293 -19.66 18.47 0.65
C ALA A 293 -20.79 19.01 1.51
N ALA A 294 -20.53 20.09 2.25
CA ALA A 294 -21.56 20.87 2.91
C ALA A 294 -22.23 21.78 1.87
N THR A 295 -23.53 21.54 1.65
CA THR A 295 -24.36 22.27 0.68
C THR A 295 -25.59 22.86 1.36
N VAL A 296 -26.36 23.66 0.64
CA VAL A 296 -27.67 24.15 1.13
C VAL A 296 -28.68 23.01 1.35
N ASP A 297 -28.54 21.90 0.63
CA ASP A 297 -29.40 20.71 0.78
C ASP A 297 -28.88 19.73 1.85
N GLY A 298 -27.92 20.16 2.68
CA GLY A 298 -27.30 19.31 3.68
C GLY A 298 -25.89 18.83 3.34
N LEU A 299 -25.39 17.90 4.17
CA LEU A 299 -24.07 17.29 4.05
C LEU A 299 -24.15 16.03 3.19
N LYS A 300 -23.39 16.01 2.10
CA LYS A 300 -23.33 14.90 1.15
C LYS A 300 -21.96 14.22 1.21
N SER A 301 -21.92 12.90 1.03
CA SER A 301 -20.66 12.15 0.98
C SER A 301 -20.01 12.25 -0.40
N GLU A 302 -18.73 12.61 -0.43
CA GLU A 302 -17.89 12.58 -1.61
C GLU A 302 -16.78 11.51 -1.51
N ILE A 303 -16.92 10.56 -0.58
CA ILE A 303 -16.06 9.36 -0.49
C ILE A 303 -16.11 8.60 -1.84
N PRO A 304 -15.04 7.97 -2.34
CA PRO A 304 -15.12 7.19 -3.59
C PRO A 304 -16.07 5.98 -3.49
N LYS A 305 -16.79 5.63 -4.56
CA LYS A 305 -17.82 4.56 -4.55
C LYS A 305 -17.31 3.22 -4.01
N ALA A 306 -16.12 2.79 -4.43
CA ALA A 306 -15.51 1.55 -3.96
C ALA A 306 -15.26 1.59 -2.44
N ARG A 307 -14.73 2.71 -1.93
CA ARG A 307 -14.48 2.91 -0.49
C ARG A 307 -15.77 2.98 0.32
N SER A 308 -16.82 3.61 -0.21
CA SER A 308 -18.14 3.60 0.44
C SER A 308 -18.71 2.18 0.55
N ALA A 309 -18.53 1.33 -0.47
CA ALA A 309 -18.99 -0.05 -0.41
C ALA A 309 -18.27 -0.86 0.68
N ASP A 310 -16.95 -0.67 0.82
CA ASP A 310 -16.18 -1.28 1.90
C ASP A 310 -16.64 -0.78 3.28
N LEU A 311 -16.85 0.53 3.42
CA LEU A 311 -17.33 1.15 4.67
C LEU A 311 -18.72 0.63 5.05
N VAL A 312 -19.65 0.52 4.09
CA VAL A 312 -20.98 -0.07 4.33
C VAL A 312 -20.86 -1.52 4.80
N ARG A 313 -19.98 -2.32 4.19
CA ARG A 313 -19.77 -3.73 4.59
C ARG A 313 -19.28 -3.81 6.04
N THR A 314 -18.29 -3.00 6.40
CA THR A 314 -17.74 -2.96 7.76
C THR A 314 -18.76 -2.49 8.79
N LEU A 315 -19.45 -1.39 8.50
CA LEU A 315 -20.46 -0.82 9.40
C LEU A 315 -21.64 -1.77 9.61
N LYS A 316 -22.05 -2.54 8.59
CA LYS A 316 -23.12 -3.55 8.73
C LYS A 316 -22.64 -4.82 9.44
N ALA A 317 -21.44 -5.32 9.17
CA ALA A 317 -20.92 -6.54 9.80
C ALA A 317 -20.74 -6.39 11.32
N SER A 318 -20.37 -5.20 11.78
CA SER A 318 -20.28 -4.89 13.21
C SER A 318 -21.64 -4.89 13.94
N VAL A 319 -22.75 -4.67 13.24
CA VAL A 319 -24.11 -4.80 13.80
C VAL A 319 -24.44 -6.27 14.04
N SER A 320 -24.16 -7.15 13.07
CA SER A 320 -24.39 -8.59 13.22
C SER A 320 -23.62 -9.19 14.40
N ARG A 321 -22.34 -8.82 14.57
CA ARG A 321 -21.55 -9.28 15.74
C ARG A 321 -22.04 -8.73 17.07
N SER A 322 -22.53 -7.49 17.11
CA SER A 322 -23.06 -6.88 18.34
C SER A 322 -24.38 -7.53 18.76
N VAL A 323 -25.22 -7.93 17.79
CA VAL A 323 -26.45 -8.69 18.04
C VAL A 323 -26.11 -10.10 18.54
N GLU A 324 -25.20 -10.81 17.88
CA GLU A 324 -24.74 -12.15 18.31
C GLU A 324 -24.19 -12.15 19.75
N LEU A 325 -23.34 -11.18 20.11
CA LEU A 325 -22.80 -11.05 21.48
C LEU A 325 -23.87 -10.65 22.51
N SER A 326 -24.92 -9.93 22.10
CA SER A 326 -26.04 -9.56 22.98
C SER A 326 -27.01 -10.72 23.21
N ASP A 327 -27.19 -11.58 22.21
CA ASP A 327 -27.98 -12.81 22.33
C ASP A 327 -27.25 -13.88 23.16
N GLU A 328 -25.93 -14.02 23.01
CA GLU A 328 -25.12 -14.89 23.90
C GLU A 328 -25.20 -14.47 25.38
N ARG A 329 -25.20 -13.15 25.66
CA ARG A 329 -25.38 -12.64 27.03
C ARG A 329 -26.80 -12.81 27.58
N ARG A 330 -27.82 -12.89 26.72
CA ARG A 330 -29.20 -13.19 27.14
C ARG A 330 -29.41 -14.67 27.42
N VAL A 331 -28.72 -15.56 26.71
CA VAL A 331 -28.82 -17.02 26.92
C VAL A 331 -28.06 -17.48 28.18
N GLY A 332 -27.02 -16.76 28.61
CA GLY A 332 -26.26 -17.10 29.82
C GLY A 332 -26.83 -16.60 31.16
N GLY A 333 -28.00 -15.95 31.17
CA GLY A 333 -28.56 -15.28 32.36
C GLY A 333 -29.67 -16.02 33.10
N GLY A 334 -30.06 -17.22 32.65
CA GLY A 334 -31.23 -17.92 33.16
C GLY A 334 -30.95 -19.38 33.51
N GLU A 335 -30.15 -19.62 34.54
CA GLU A 335 -30.24 -20.81 35.39
C GLU A 335 -29.47 -20.53 36.69
N ARG A 336 -30.21 -20.25 37.76
CA ARG A 336 -29.75 -20.35 39.15
C ARG A 336 -30.88 -20.89 40.00
#